data_AF-A0A4Q3AIS0-F1
#
_entry.id   AF-A0A4Q3AIS0-F1
#
_cell.length_a   1.000
_cell.length_b   1.000
_cell.length_c   1.000
_cell.angle_alpha   90.00
_cell.angle_beta   90.00
_cell.angle_gamma   90.00
#
_symmetry.space_group_name_H-M   'P 1'
#
loop_
_entity.id
_entity.type
_entity.pdbx_description
1 polymer ?
#
loop_
_entity_poly.entity_id
_entity_poly.type
_entity_poly.pdbx_seq_one_letter_code
_entity_poly.pdbx_strand_id
1 'polypeptide(L)'
;MTTHAILTSEAHADLRIRTERSAELGDAVMHALVVPSEFRQVQNDYPILFRMNAERDGFTALALFGFETGENLYLDGDAWDAAHRPLAIDIQPFLIGGGPDAQGDKQVHVD
;
A
#
# COMPACT_ATOMS: atom_id res chain seq x y z
N MET A 1 -17.26 -4.28 6.15
CA MET A 1 -16.25 -4.31 7.25
C MET A 1 -15.21 -5.33 6.85
N THR A 2 -13.98 -4.88 6.69
CA THR A 2 -12.80 -5.69 6.41
C THR A 2 -12.44 -6.51 7.66
N THR A 3 -12.24 -7.82 7.51
CA THR A 3 -11.96 -8.73 8.64
C THR A 3 -10.57 -9.32 8.44
N HIS A 4 -9.57 -8.67 9.03
CA HIS A 4 -8.19 -9.14 8.92
C HIS A 4 -8.01 -10.47 9.65
N ALA A 5 -7.51 -11.49 8.95
CA ALA A 5 -7.21 -12.81 9.48
C ALA A 5 -5.71 -13.08 9.46
N ILE A 6 -5.19 -13.78 10.48
CA ILE A 6 -3.78 -14.22 10.48
C ILE A 6 -3.59 -15.19 9.31
N LEU A 7 -2.61 -14.92 8.46
CA LEU A 7 -2.29 -15.76 7.31
C LEU A 7 -1.52 -17.01 7.78
N THR A 8 -2.17 -18.16 7.68
CA THR A 8 -1.57 -19.48 7.94
C THR A 8 -1.73 -20.41 6.75
N SER A 9 -0.80 -21.34 6.57
CA SER A 9 -0.87 -22.36 5.52
C SER A 9 -2.10 -23.26 5.65
N GLU A 10 -2.50 -23.59 6.86
CA GLU A 10 -3.64 -24.48 7.13
C GLU A 10 -4.97 -23.82 6.78
N ALA A 11 -5.15 -22.55 7.16
CA ALA A 11 -6.41 -21.85 6.96
C ALA A 11 -6.56 -21.27 5.54
N HIS A 12 -5.46 -21.02 4.84
CA HIS A 12 -5.46 -20.29 3.56
C HIS A 12 -4.81 -21.05 2.41
N ALA A 13 -4.68 -22.39 2.50
CA ALA A 13 -4.08 -23.23 1.46
C ALA A 13 -4.69 -23.01 0.06
N ASP A 14 -6.00 -22.82 0.02
CA ASP A 14 -6.77 -22.64 -1.23
C ASP A 14 -7.04 -21.17 -1.57
N LEU A 15 -6.64 -20.22 -0.72
CA LEU A 15 -6.78 -18.80 -0.99
C LEU A 15 -5.87 -18.39 -2.16
N ARG A 16 -6.38 -17.53 -3.04
CA ARG A 16 -5.64 -16.96 -4.17
C ARG A 16 -5.80 -15.45 -4.20
N ILE A 17 -4.77 -14.77 -4.70
CA ILE A 17 -4.73 -13.31 -4.83
C ILE A 17 -5.08 -12.94 -6.26
N ARG A 18 -5.97 -11.96 -6.41
CA ARG A 18 -6.17 -11.26 -7.67
C ARG A 18 -5.09 -10.20 -7.82
N THR A 19 -4.20 -10.43 -8.78
CA THR A 19 -3.08 -9.53 -9.06
C THR A 19 -3.41 -8.50 -10.14
N GLU A 20 -4.56 -8.64 -10.81
CA GLU A 20 -5.05 -7.58 -11.70
C GLU A 20 -5.19 -6.28 -10.92
N ARG A 21 -5.03 -5.16 -11.62
CA ARG A 21 -5.25 -3.83 -11.05
C ARG A 21 -6.56 -3.29 -11.56
N SER A 22 -7.33 -2.59 -10.74
CA SER A 22 -8.47 -1.80 -11.21
C SER A 22 -9.03 -0.93 -10.10
N ALA A 23 -9.82 0.07 -10.49
CA ALA A 23 -10.56 0.88 -9.52
C ALA A 23 -11.51 0.01 -8.66
N GLU A 24 -12.11 -1.02 -9.25
CA GLU A 24 -13.01 -1.96 -8.55
C GLU A 24 -12.28 -2.82 -7.51
N LEU A 25 -10.98 -3.05 -7.70
CA LEU A 25 -10.11 -3.79 -6.78
C LEU A 25 -9.49 -2.89 -5.70
N GLY A 26 -9.79 -1.59 -5.71
CA GLY A 26 -9.31 -0.65 -4.70
C GLY A 26 -8.03 0.09 -5.08
N ASP A 27 -7.54 -0.04 -6.31
CA ASP A 27 -6.32 0.66 -6.76
C ASP A 27 -6.55 2.16 -7.09
N ALA A 28 -7.80 2.63 -7.03
CA ALA A 28 -8.19 4.03 -7.18
C ALA A 28 -7.87 4.87 -5.92
N VAL A 29 -6.62 4.81 -5.46
CA VAL A 29 -6.12 5.55 -4.30
C VAL A 29 -5.38 6.80 -4.73
N MET A 30 -5.52 7.88 -3.94
CA MET A 30 -4.92 9.19 -4.24
C MET A 30 -3.40 9.22 -4.07
N HIS A 31 -2.87 8.38 -3.17
CA HIS A 31 -1.45 8.33 -2.85
C HIS A 31 -1.09 7.02 -2.13
N ALA A 32 0.20 6.67 -2.12
CA ALA A 32 0.73 5.56 -1.34
C ALA A 32 1.85 6.02 -0.39
N LEU A 33 1.99 5.33 0.76
CA LEU A 33 3.16 5.48 1.63
C LEU A 33 4.41 4.98 0.88
N VAL A 34 5.50 5.74 0.99
CA VAL A 34 6.82 5.34 0.48
C VAL A 34 7.89 5.56 1.55
N VAL A 35 8.97 4.80 1.47
CA VAL A 35 10.09 4.86 2.42
C VAL A 35 11.39 5.30 1.74
N PRO A 36 12.38 5.86 2.47
CA PRO A 36 13.59 6.40 1.86
C PRO A 36 14.37 5.43 0.96
N SER A 37 14.39 4.14 1.31
CA SER A 37 15.03 3.10 0.49
C SER A 37 14.36 2.89 -0.88
N GLU A 38 13.12 3.36 -1.04
CA GLU A 38 12.33 3.24 -2.26
C GLU A 38 12.38 4.50 -3.13
N PHE A 39 12.75 5.66 -2.57
CA PHE A 39 12.62 6.97 -3.23
C PHE A 39 13.21 7.04 -4.64
N ARG A 40 14.37 6.39 -4.88
CA ARG A 40 14.97 6.40 -6.22
C ARG A 40 14.10 5.75 -7.29
N GLN A 41 13.30 4.76 -6.93
CA GLN A 41 12.42 4.05 -7.86
C GLN A 41 11.16 4.87 -8.11
N VAL A 42 10.49 5.31 -7.05
CA VAL A 42 9.22 6.04 -7.14
C VAL A 42 9.36 7.45 -7.72
N GLN A 43 10.46 8.16 -7.47
CA GLN A 43 10.62 9.54 -7.95
C GLN A 43 10.69 9.68 -9.49
N ASN A 44 10.91 8.58 -10.22
CA ASN A 44 10.96 8.62 -11.68
C ASN A 44 9.58 8.87 -12.28
N ASP A 45 8.54 8.37 -11.62
CA ASP A 45 7.16 8.41 -12.10
C ASP A 45 6.29 9.34 -11.23
N TYR A 46 6.49 9.38 -9.90
CA TYR A 46 5.61 10.09 -8.97
C TYR A 46 6.30 11.24 -8.22
N PRO A 47 5.59 12.36 -7.99
CA PRO A 47 5.97 13.32 -6.97
C PRO A 47 5.98 12.68 -5.57
N ILE A 48 7.04 12.97 -4.79
CA ILE A 48 7.11 12.60 -3.37
C ILE A 48 6.72 13.80 -2.52
N LEU A 49 5.61 13.69 -1.78
CA LEU A 49 5.15 14.70 -0.84
C LEU A 49 5.49 14.29 0.59
N PHE A 50 5.97 15.26 1.38
CA PHE A 50 6.21 15.08 2.80
C PHE A 50 5.09 15.72 3.60
N ARG A 51 4.23 14.88 4.18
CA ARG A 51 3.16 15.33 5.08
C ARG A 51 3.67 15.35 6.50
N MET A 52 3.68 16.52 7.12
CA MET A 52 3.96 16.66 8.55
C MET A 52 2.87 15.93 9.35
N ASN A 53 3.24 15.16 10.38
CA ASN A 53 2.27 14.57 11.28
C ASN A 53 1.58 15.63 12.16
N ALA A 54 0.49 15.24 12.83
CA ALA A 54 -0.31 16.16 13.64
C ALA A 54 0.48 16.73 14.83
N GLU A 55 1.38 15.92 15.38
CA GLU A 55 2.28 16.22 16.50
C GLU A 55 3.42 17.18 16.10
N ARG A 56 3.64 17.36 14.79
CA ARG A 56 4.67 18.24 14.20
C ARG A 56 6.11 17.88 14.57
N ASP A 57 6.37 16.61 14.81
CA ASP A 57 7.70 16.07 15.13
C ASP A 57 8.23 15.10 14.05
N GLY A 58 7.42 14.79 13.04
CA GLY A 58 7.79 13.85 11.98
C GLY A 58 7.11 14.13 10.64
N PHE A 59 7.59 13.44 9.61
CA PHE A 59 7.02 13.46 8.27
C PHE A 59 6.74 12.06 7.79
N THR A 60 5.65 11.93 7.04
CA THR A 60 5.33 10.76 6.22
C THR A 60 5.57 11.12 4.76
N ALA A 61 6.32 10.29 4.04
CA ALA A 61 6.52 10.45 2.61
C ALA A 61 5.42 9.71 1.84
N LEU A 62 4.82 10.39 0.87
CA LEU A 62 3.72 9.89 0.04
C LEU A 62 4.07 10.03 -1.44
N ALA A 63 3.91 8.97 -2.21
CA ALA A 63 3.88 9.06 -3.67
C ALA A 63 2.47 9.49 -4.10
N LEU A 64 2.35 10.60 -4.83
CA LEU A 64 1.08 11.17 -5.25
C LEU A 64 0.62 10.56 -6.58
N PHE A 65 -0.62 10.07 -6.63
CA PHE A 65 -1.23 9.48 -7.82
C PHE A 65 -2.35 10.34 -8.41
N GLY A 66 -3.05 11.11 -7.59
CA GLY A 66 -4.14 11.99 -7.98
C GLY A 66 -4.29 13.16 -7.01
N PHE A 67 -5.22 14.06 -7.30
CA PHE A 67 -5.52 15.25 -6.50
C PHE A 67 -6.76 15.07 -5.63
N GLU A 68 -7.58 14.06 -5.90
CA GLU A 68 -8.82 13.78 -5.16
C GLU A 68 -8.86 12.36 -4.59
N THR A 69 -9.65 12.18 -3.52
CA THR A 69 -9.89 10.85 -2.97
C THR A 69 -10.64 9.99 -3.98
N GLY A 70 -10.13 8.80 -4.27
CA GLY A 70 -10.72 7.93 -5.31
C GLY A 70 -10.10 8.13 -6.70
N GLU A 71 -9.10 9.02 -6.84
CA GLU A 71 -8.43 9.28 -8.11
C GLU A 71 -7.03 8.67 -8.12
N ASN A 72 -6.69 7.98 -9.21
CA ASN A 72 -5.33 7.54 -9.52
C ASN A 72 -5.08 7.77 -11.02
N LEU A 73 -4.29 8.79 -11.37
CA LEU A 73 -4.00 9.16 -12.75
C LEU A 73 -3.03 8.20 -13.46
N TYR A 74 -2.45 7.27 -12.70
CA TYR A 74 -1.57 6.21 -13.21
C TYR A 74 -2.32 4.89 -13.38
N LEU A 75 -3.65 4.88 -13.24
CA LEU A 75 -4.49 3.71 -13.45
C LEU A 75 -5.37 3.91 -14.69
N ASP A 76 -5.09 3.14 -15.75
CA ASP A 76 -5.87 3.12 -16.99
C ASP A 76 -6.53 1.75 -17.14
N GLY A 77 -7.81 1.65 -16.76
CA GLY A 77 -8.55 0.40 -16.77
C GLY A 77 -7.92 -0.64 -15.84
N ASP A 78 -7.25 -1.63 -16.44
CA ASP A 78 -6.53 -2.70 -15.74
C ASP A 78 -4.99 -2.55 -15.75
N ALA A 79 -4.48 -1.46 -16.34
CA ALA A 79 -3.08 -1.16 -16.44
C ALA A 79 -2.64 -0.09 -15.43
N TRP A 80 -1.46 -0.29 -14.86
CA TRP A 80 -0.78 0.73 -14.06
C TRP A 80 0.32 1.38 -14.91
N ASP A 81 0.16 2.67 -15.23
CA ASP A 81 1.02 3.43 -16.13
C ASP A 81 2.23 4.05 -15.41
N ALA A 82 3.11 3.19 -14.88
CA ALA A 82 4.37 3.59 -14.29
C ALA A 82 5.36 2.42 -14.28
N ALA A 83 6.66 2.71 -14.30
CA ALA A 83 7.69 1.68 -14.31
C ALA A 83 7.81 0.96 -12.95
N HIS A 84 7.57 1.68 -11.86
CA HIS A 84 7.61 1.14 -10.50
C HIS A 84 6.29 1.43 -9.78
N ARG A 85 5.72 0.43 -9.12
CA ARG A 85 4.57 0.62 -8.22
C ARG A 85 5.08 0.71 -6.79
N PRO A 86 4.56 1.66 -5.97
CA PRO A 86 4.97 1.71 -4.59
C PRO A 86 4.74 0.38 -3.85
N LEU A 87 5.70 -0.04 -3.04
CA LEU A 87 5.65 -1.31 -2.32
C LEU A 87 4.42 -1.42 -1.41
N ALA A 88 3.92 -0.30 -0.89
CA ALA A 88 2.68 -0.24 -0.11
C ALA A 88 1.41 -0.58 -0.91
N ILE A 89 1.47 -0.49 -2.25
CA ILE A 89 0.42 -0.97 -3.15
C ILE A 89 0.66 -2.46 -3.44
N ASP A 90 1.88 -2.83 -3.80
CA ASP A 90 2.24 -4.20 -4.19
C ASP A 90 2.06 -5.23 -3.06
N ILE A 91 2.21 -4.84 -1.81
CA ILE A 91 2.07 -5.74 -0.66
C ILE A 91 0.61 -6.10 -0.35
N GLN A 92 -0.37 -5.38 -0.89
CA GLN A 92 -1.78 -5.64 -0.62
C GLN A 92 -2.21 -6.99 -1.21
N PRO A 93 -3.11 -7.74 -0.53
CA PRO A 93 -3.88 -7.37 0.67
C PRO A 93 -3.20 -7.74 2.00
N PHE A 94 -1.86 -7.88 2.03
CA PHE A 94 -1.16 -8.29 3.25
C PHE A 94 -0.82 -7.13 4.17
N LEU A 95 -0.92 -7.41 5.47
CA LEU A 95 -0.58 -6.50 6.55
C LEU A 95 0.33 -7.20 7.54
N ILE A 96 1.22 -6.46 8.20
CA ILE A 96 1.99 -7.00 9.33
C ILE A 96 1.29 -6.56 10.61
N GLY A 97 0.77 -7.54 11.35
CA GLY A 97 0.15 -7.35 12.66
C GLY A 97 1.15 -7.51 13.81
N GLY A 98 0.88 -6.78 14.90
CA GLY A 98 1.69 -6.74 16.11
C GLY A 98 1.87 -5.30 16.60
N GLY A 99 1.57 -5.02 17.87
CA GLY A 99 1.78 -3.69 18.45
C GLY A 99 3.28 -3.37 18.60
N PRO A 100 3.68 -2.08 18.61
CA PRO A 100 5.07 -1.69 18.90
C PRO A 100 5.58 -2.23 20.25
N ASP A 101 4.68 -2.45 21.20
CA ASP A 101 4.95 -3.02 22.54
C ASP A 101 4.52 -4.48 22.69
N ALA A 102 4.07 -5.14 21.61
CA ALA A 102 3.66 -6.54 21.68
C ALA A 102 4.92 -7.42 21.74
N GLN A 103 5.17 -8.00 22.92
CA GLN A 103 6.24 -8.98 23.16
C GLN A 103 6.13 -10.27 22.33
N GLY A 104 5.16 -10.35 21.41
CA GLY A 104 4.89 -11.49 20.55
C GLY A 104 5.53 -11.34 19.18
N ASP A 105 5.66 -12.46 18.47
CA ASP A 105 6.20 -12.49 17.11
C ASP A 105 5.30 -11.69 16.16
N LYS A 106 5.92 -10.97 15.22
CA LYS A 106 5.20 -10.29 14.14
C LYS A 106 4.50 -11.32 13.26
N GLN A 107 3.23 -11.09 12.95
CA GLN A 107 2.43 -12.00 12.14
C GLN A 107 1.95 -11.32 10.86
N VAL A 108 1.86 -12.08 9.78
CA VAL A 108 1.24 -11.60 8.54
C VAL A 108 -0.26 -11.83 8.64
N HIS A 109 -1.03 -10.82 8.29
CA HIS A 109 -2.47 -10.86 8.15
C HIS A 109 -2.85 -10.64 6.69
N VAL A 110 -4.01 -11.15 6.31
CA VAL A 110 -4.65 -10.91 5.02
C VAL A 110 -6.01 -10.26 5.26
N ASP A 111 -6.37 -9.30 4.41
CA ASP A 111 -7.71 -8.71 4.32
C ASP A 111 -8.57 -9.41 3.26
#